data_AF-A0A378LB96-F1
#
_entry.id   AF-A0A378LB96-F1
#
_cell.length_a   1.000
_cell.length_b   1.000
_cell.length_c   1.000
_cell.angle_alpha   90.00
_cell.angle_beta   90.00
_cell.angle_gamma   90.00
#
_symmetry.space_group_name_H-M   'P 1'
#
loop_
_entity.id
_entity.type
_entity.pdbx_description
1 polymer ?
#
loop_
_entity_poly.entity_id
_entity_poly.type
_entity_poly.pdbx_seq_one_letter_code
_entity_poly.pdbx_strand_id
1 'polypeptide(L)'
;MPRKTSDLRKMLENGKIDTSDFILIALDILKNENNILEDQKPLKEAMDAIKVDYLEVNYTDAVEKLITAAKTLKDPGIAELFEQAAVAAAKNCKPEQVESRRYFEHKFTTEQWKTLDTTDHQDSLDRLAKFMVGANKLYAEKQDFSKLRKVNNLNDMEMVVAAIRGFGEDAHATPVVLGKIIEMRHEENALSDFKDRGSERKPHDVGYSINPGIIKANTPMPLVERREEAVKGSITDSFLIKRTVKDGYSAKNVDVPFVNSVSGTAYTLAAVLNEYVKENQQSPTLQKDMDNIIQTFLAFTCKSGFHSLSEMIDVLNSPEVTKVFDGYGLKINHPFSKETLETAITAASDYTETRQSQKNMLSEKSKHPLFKRHAEPTAKASYPGEIALRVREDKLTGPRVERALREMYQEGLKGDEKYSPEHCREMAQQFVNYANKHHRHFNMDGVKQFLKEMNEVIKERQEHIEKYIERYTQPFSI
;
A
#
# COMPACT_ATOMS: atom_id res chain seq x y z
N MET A 1 11.57 19.77 19.62
CA MET A 1 11.50 19.34 21.03
C MET A 1 10.96 17.91 21.03
N PRO A 2 11.58 16.96 21.74
CA PRO A 2 11.01 15.62 21.87
C PRO A 2 9.60 15.70 22.46
N ARG A 3 8.64 14.99 21.86
CA ARG A 3 7.24 15.01 22.34
C ARG A 3 7.13 14.25 23.64
N LYS A 4 6.17 14.63 24.48
CA LYS A 4 5.98 14.03 25.79
C LYS A 4 5.49 12.58 25.64
N THR A 5 6.08 11.64 26.39
CA THR A 5 5.61 10.24 26.44
C THR A 5 4.11 10.15 26.70
N SER A 6 3.54 11.03 27.52
CA SER A 6 2.10 11.07 27.81
C SER A 6 1.21 11.25 26.57
N ASP A 7 1.67 12.02 25.58
CA ASP A 7 0.90 12.26 24.37
C ASP A 7 0.98 11.06 23.42
N LEU A 8 2.15 10.43 23.35
CA LEU A 8 2.37 9.19 22.58
C LEU A 8 1.53 8.02 23.13
N ARG A 9 1.46 7.88 24.45
CA ARG A 9 0.60 6.86 25.09
C ARG A 9 -0.86 7.01 24.71
N LYS A 10 -1.39 8.24 24.75
CA LYS A 10 -2.77 8.53 24.31
C LYS A 10 -3.02 8.17 22.84
N MET A 11 -2.02 8.30 21.98
CA MET A 11 -2.15 7.88 20.57
C MET A 11 -2.30 6.37 20.45
N LEU A 12 -1.54 5.60 21.22
CA LEU A 12 -1.67 4.14 21.28
C LEU A 12 -3.02 3.70 21.86
N GLU A 13 -3.48 4.34 22.93
CA GLU A 13 -4.77 4.03 23.59
C GLU A 13 -6.00 4.27 22.69
N ASN A 14 -5.92 5.19 21.72
CA ASN A 14 -7.05 5.51 20.84
C ASN A 14 -7.42 4.36 19.88
N GLY A 15 -6.52 3.38 19.67
CA GLY A 15 -6.79 2.15 18.92
C GLY A 15 -7.13 2.32 17.44
N LYS A 16 -6.95 3.51 16.86
CA LYS A 16 -7.21 3.86 15.44
C LYS A 16 -5.94 4.03 14.62
N ILE A 17 -4.95 3.21 14.94
CA ILE A 17 -3.64 3.17 14.32
C ILE A 17 -3.46 1.81 13.63
N ASP A 18 -2.64 1.74 12.59
CA ASP A 18 -2.20 0.48 12.00
C ASP A 18 -0.88 0.02 12.66
N THR A 19 -0.36 -1.15 12.27
CA THR A 19 0.88 -1.70 12.87
C THR A 19 2.10 -0.83 12.58
N SER A 20 2.15 -0.16 11.42
CA SER A 20 3.24 0.76 11.08
C SER A 20 3.26 1.95 12.03
N ASP A 21 2.09 2.55 12.28
CA ASP A 21 1.92 3.62 13.26
C ASP A 21 2.30 3.18 14.67
N PHE A 22 1.86 1.98 15.07
CA PHE A 22 2.21 1.41 16.37
C PHE A 22 3.72 1.32 16.54
N ILE A 23 4.44 0.72 15.58
CA ILE A 23 5.89 0.53 15.66
C ILE A 23 6.62 1.87 15.79
N LEU A 24 6.25 2.86 14.97
CA LEU A 24 6.88 4.19 14.99
C LEU A 24 6.64 4.92 16.32
N ILE A 25 5.39 4.95 16.80
CA ILE A 25 5.05 5.60 18.07
C ILE A 25 5.73 4.87 19.25
N ALA A 26 5.78 3.54 19.22
CA ALA A 26 6.42 2.73 20.24
C ALA A 26 7.94 2.97 20.28
N LEU A 27 8.59 3.08 19.13
CA LEU A 27 10.00 3.46 19.02
C LEU A 27 10.28 4.83 19.67
N ASP A 28 9.42 5.82 19.45
CA ASP A 28 9.58 7.15 20.08
C ASP A 28 9.35 7.12 21.60
N ILE A 29 8.43 6.29 22.08
CA ILE A 29 8.28 6.04 23.53
C ILE A 29 9.56 5.42 24.08
N LEU A 30 10.09 4.36 23.47
CA LEU A 30 11.34 3.74 23.91
C LEU A 30 12.49 4.76 23.89
N LYS A 31 12.59 5.59 22.85
CA LYS A 31 13.60 6.66 22.74
C LYS A 31 13.51 7.67 23.89
N ASN A 32 12.29 8.10 24.23
CA ASN A 32 12.05 9.04 25.32
C ASN A 32 12.42 8.45 26.68
N GLU A 33 12.08 7.19 26.93
CA GLU A 33 12.40 6.49 28.18
C GLU A 33 13.88 6.06 28.25
N ASN A 34 14.53 5.83 27.11
CA ASN A 34 15.97 5.52 27.03
C ASN A 34 16.86 6.67 27.53
N ASN A 35 16.38 7.92 27.45
CA ASN A 35 17.06 9.07 28.03
C ASN A 35 17.14 9.03 29.59
N ILE A 36 16.56 8.00 30.22
CA ILE A 36 16.42 7.83 31.67
C ILE A 36 17.23 6.61 32.21
N LEU A 37 17.90 5.84 31.33
CA LEU A 37 18.67 4.64 31.69
C LEU A 37 20.20 4.89 31.76
N GLU A 38 20.86 4.31 32.75
CA GLU A 38 22.32 4.46 33.01
C GLU A 38 23.21 3.61 32.07
N ASP A 39 22.70 2.49 31.53
CA ASP A 39 23.35 1.69 30.47
C ASP A 39 22.43 1.57 29.25
N GLN A 40 22.71 2.38 28.24
CA GLN A 40 21.87 2.57 27.06
C GLN A 40 22.14 1.56 25.93
N LYS A 41 23.18 0.72 26.06
CA LYS A 41 23.67 -0.09 24.94
C LYS A 41 22.69 -1.20 24.52
N PRO A 42 22.14 -2.02 25.43
CA PRO A 42 21.23 -3.12 25.03
C PRO A 42 19.91 -2.61 24.42
N LEU A 43 19.34 -1.54 24.98
CA LEU A 43 18.11 -0.95 24.45
C LEU A 43 18.33 -0.32 23.08
N LYS A 44 19.47 0.35 22.87
CA LYS A 44 19.83 0.91 21.57
C LYS A 44 20.00 -0.17 20.51
N GLU A 45 20.68 -1.27 20.83
CA GLU A 45 20.84 -2.41 19.92
C GLU A 45 19.49 -3.05 19.56
N ALA A 46 18.59 -3.19 20.53
CA ALA A 46 17.23 -3.66 20.29
C ALA A 46 16.45 -2.70 19.37
N MET A 47 16.50 -1.40 19.62
CA MET A 47 15.87 -0.39 18.77
C MET A 47 16.41 -0.40 17.35
N ASP A 48 17.72 -0.58 17.16
CA ASP A 48 18.32 -0.67 15.83
C ASP A 48 17.85 -1.92 15.08
N ALA A 49 17.71 -3.07 15.76
CA ALA A 49 17.13 -4.28 15.18
C ALA A 49 15.66 -4.08 14.78
N ILE A 50 14.84 -3.45 15.63
CA ILE A 50 13.43 -3.15 15.34
C ILE A 50 13.29 -2.27 14.08
N LYS A 51 14.18 -1.29 13.88
CA LYS A 51 14.16 -0.44 12.68
C LYS A 51 14.45 -1.24 11.40
N VAL A 52 15.33 -2.23 11.47
CA VAL A 52 15.61 -3.13 10.35
C VAL A 52 14.40 -4.02 10.05
N ASP A 53 13.80 -4.63 11.08
CA ASP A 53 12.56 -5.39 10.91
C ASP A 53 11.43 -4.54 10.31
N TYR A 54 11.34 -3.26 10.73
CA TYR A 54 10.39 -2.32 10.16
C TYR A 54 10.68 -2.05 8.68
N LEU A 55 11.93 -1.80 8.27
CA LEU A 55 12.31 -1.64 6.86
C LEU A 55 11.86 -2.85 6.03
N GLU A 56 12.12 -4.06 6.53
CA GLU A 56 11.84 -5.33 5.88
C GLU A 56 10.37 -5.78 5.96
N VAL A 57 9.50 -5.02 6.64
CA VAL A 57 8.09 -5.40 6.91
C VAL A 57 7.96 -6.68 7.75
N ASN A 58 9.00 -7.04 8.49
CA ASN A 58 8.97 -8.12 9.49
C ASN A 58 8.27 -7.62 10.77
N TYR A 59 7.02 -7.16 10.63
CA TYR A 59 6.30 -6.45 11.70
C TYR A 59 6.00 -7.34 12.90
N THR A 60 5.78 -8.64 12.72
CA THR A 60 5.63 -9.59 13.84
C THR A 60 6.86 -9.53 14.75
N ASP A 61 8.04 -9.69 14.17
CA ASP A 61 9.32 -9.66 14.86
C ASP A 61 9.60 -8.28 15.47
N ALA A 62 9.29 -7.19 14.76
CA ALA A 62 9.43 -5.83 15.27
C ALA A 62 8.57 -5.61 16.52
N VAL A 63 7.32 -6.06 16.50
CA VAL A 63 6.36 -5.95 17.61
C VAL A 63 6.84 -6.76 18.82
N GLU A 64 7.30 -8.00 18.62
CA GLU A 64 7.82 -8.84 19.70
C GLU A 64 9.05 -8.22 20.36
N LYS A 65 9.99 -7.69 19.55
CA LYS A 65 11.18 -6.99 20.05
C LYS A 65 10.81 -5.70 20.79
N LEU A 66 9.81 -4.94 20.31
CA LEU A 66 9.30 -3.75 20.99
C LEU A 66 8.72 -4.07 22.38
N ILE A 67 7.87 -5.09 22.48
CA ILE A 67 7.27 -5.52 23.75
C ILE A 67 8.35 -6.01 24.71
N THR A 68 9.33 -6.77 24.21
CA THR A 68 10.47 -7.24 25.00
C THR A 68 11.31 -6.09 25.53
N ALA A 69 11.62 -5.09 24.68
CA ALA A 69 12.34 -3.89 25.08
C ALA A 69 11.54 -3.05 26.09
N ALA A 70 10.21 -2.96 25.96
CA ALA A 70 9.36 -2.25 26.91
C ALA A 70 9.39 -2.88 28.31
N LYS A 71 9.53 -4.21 28.42
CA LYS A 71 9.61 -4.94 29.70
C LYS A 71 10.88 -4.60 30.50
N THR A 72 11.91 -4.04 29.86
CA THR A 72 13.13 -3.61 30.55
C THR A 72 13.05 -2.17 31.08
N LEU A 73 11.95 -1.45 30.82
CA LEU A 73 11.77 -0.07 31.27
C LEU A 73 11.34 0.00 32.74
N LYS A 74 11.53 1.18 33.35
CA LYS A 74 11.14 1.46 34.74
C LYS A 74 9.62 1.45 34.94
N ASP A 75 8.86 1.85 33.92
CA ASP A 75 7.39 1.86 33.97
C ASP A 75 6.84 0.56 33.34
N PRO A 76 6.38 -0.40 34.16
CA PRO A 76 5.88 -1.68 33.66
C PRO A 76 4.58 -1.54 32.85
N GLY A 77 3.84 -0.42 33.01
CA GLY A 77 2.62 -0.16 32.26
C GLY A 77 2.86 0.08 30.77
N ILE A 78 4.10 0.38 30.35
CA ILE A 78 4.43 0.58 28.93
C ILE A 78 4.34 -0.75 28.17
N ALA A 79 4.83 -1.85 28.76
CA ALA A 79 4.79 -3.16 28.11
C ALA A 79 3.34 -3.62 27.89
N GLU A 80 2.48 -3.48 28.91
CA GLU A 80 1.06 -3.80 28.81
C GLU A 80 0.36 -2.94 27.75
N LEU A 81 0.65 -1.63 27.71
CA LEU A 81 0.15 -0.74 26.68
C LEU A 81 0.57 -1.19 25.27
N PHE A 82 1.83 -1.61 25.10
CA PHE A 82 2.33 -2.09 23.81
C PHE A 82 1.63 -3.37 23.36
N GLU A 83 1.43 -4.34 24.27
CA GLU A 83 0.72 -5.58 23.99
C GLU A 83 -0.72 -5.31 23.54
N GLN A 84 -1.45 -4.45 24.25
CA GLN A 84 -2.84 -4.09 23.91
C GLN A 84 -2.92 -3.31 22.59
N ALA A 85 -2.04 -2.33 22.40
CA ALA A 85 -2.02 -1.49 21.21
C ALA A 85 -1.65 -2.29 19.95
N ALA A 86 -0.70 -3.22 20.03
CA ALA A 86 -0.31 -4.08 18.91
C ALA A 86 -1.49 -4.94 18.41
N VAL A 87 -2.25 -5.56 19.32
CA VAL A 87 -3.44 -6.37 18.98
C VAL A 87 -4.53 -5.52 18.31
N ALA A 88 -4.71 -4.28 18.77
CA ALA A 88 -5.65 -3.35 18.14
C ALA A 88 -5.17 -2.89 16.76
N ALA A 89 -3.87 -2.59 16.63
CA ALA A 89 -3.24 -2.10 15.42
C ALA A 89 -3.31 -3.11 14.26
N ALA A 90 -3.03 -4.39 14.54
CA ALA A 90 -3.07 -5.46 13.55
C ALA A 90 -4.45 -5.61 12.87
N LYS A 91 -5.54 -5.28 13.58
CA LYS A 91 -6.91 -5.33 13.04
C LYS A 91 -7.22 -4.19 12.07
N ASN A 92 -6.41 -3.14 12.08
CA ASN A 92 -6.60 -1.94 11.26
C ASN A 92 -5.73 -1.94 10.01
N CYS A 93 -4.78 -2.86 9.87
CA CYS A 93 -3.90 -2.94 8.70
C CYS A 93 -4.67 -3.22 7.43
N LYS A 94 -4.49 -2.35 6.43
CA LYS A 94 -5.02 -2.50 5.08
C LYS A 94 -3.98 -1.96 4.10
N PRO A 95 -3.64 -2.68 3.02
CA PRO A 95 -2.66 -2.23 2.02
C PRO A 95 -2.95 -0.84 1.46
N GLU A 96 -4.22 -0.50 1.30
CA GLU A 96 -4.61 0.83 0.88
C GLU A 96 -4.32 1.88 1.94
N GLN A 97 -4.40 1.63 3.25
CA GLN A 97 -4.45 2.65 4.31
C GLN A 97 -3.15 2.84 5.13
N VAL A 98 -2.06 2.15 4.79
CA VAL A 98 -0.77 2.24 5.49
C VAL A 98 0.03 3.51 5.14
N GLU A 99 -0.51 4.68 5.49
CA GLU A 99 0.05 5.98 5.07
C GLU A 99 1.44 6.27 5.67
N SER A 100 1.70 5.84 6.91
CA SER A 100 3.03 6.02 7.53
C SER A 100 4.09 5.14 6.88
N ARG A 101 3.72 3.93 6.49
CA ARG A 101 4.57 3.05 5.70
C ARG A 101 4.90 3.66 4.33
N ARG A 102 3.90 4.19 3.63
CA ARG A 102 4.12 4.88 2.34
C ARG A 102 5.11 6.03 2.47
N TYR A 103 4.92 6.84 3.52
CA TYR A 103 5.80 7.96 3.81
C TYR A 103 7.23 7.51 4.11
N PHE A 104 7.38 6.48 4.94
CA PHE A 104 8.68 5.88 5.23
C PHE A 104 9.39 5.41 3.95
N GLU A 105 8.73 4.61 3.10
CA GLU A 105 9.37 4.09 1.88
C GLU A 105 9.77 5.21 0.93
N HIS A 106 8.91 6.21 0.75
CA HIS A 106 9.24 7.39 -0.04
C HIS A 106 10.49 8.09 0.52
N LYS A 107 10.53 8.31 1.84
CA LYS A 107 11.65 8.99 2.49
C LYS A 107 12.93 8.18 2.39
N PHE A 108 12.89 6.90 2.75
CA PHE A 108 14.02 5.98 2.72
C PHE A 108 14.64 5.93 1.32
N THR A 109 13.83 5.74 0.29
CA THR A 109 14.33 5.61 -1.09
C THR A 109 14.85 6.94 -1.65
N THR A 110 14.27 8.07 -1.21
CA THR A 110 14.75 9.41 -1.56
C THR A 110 16.08 9.73 -0.90
N GLU A 111 16.24 9.41 0.39
CA GLU A 111 17.52 9.59 1.08
C GLU A 111 18.58 8.62 0.54
N GLN A 112 18.22 7.36 0.29
CA GLN A 112 19.11 6.39 -0.36
C GLN A 112 19.62 6.93 -1.69
N TRP A 113 18.74 7.44 -2.56
CA TRP A 113 19.11 8.00 -3.87
C TRP A 113 20.20 9.08 -3.78
N LYS A 114 20.11 9.97 -2.79
CA LYS A 114 21.10 11.05 -2.59
C LYS A 114 22.49 10.52 -2.25
N THR A 115 22.58 9.34 -1.63
CA THR A 115 23.85 8.72 -1.26
C THR A 115 24.53 7.97 -2.41
N LEU A 116 23.84 7.76 -3.54
CA LEU A 116 24.35 6.93 -4.63
C LEU A 116 25.30 7.66 -5.57
N ASP A 117 25.47 8.99 -5.46
CA ASP A 117 26.34 9.77 -6.34
C ASP A 117 27.83 9.58 -6.01
N THR A 118 28.30 8.37 -6.28
CA THR A 118 29.64 7.89 -5.95
C THR A 118 30.26 7.23 -7.17
N THR A 119 31.58 7.27 -7.28
CA THR A 119 32.31 6.65 -8.38
C THR A 119 32.00 5.17 -8.53
N ASP A 120 31.78 4.45 -7.42
CA ASP A 120 31.45 3.03 -7.42
C ASP A 120 30.12 2.72 -8.13
N HIS A 121 29.07 3.48 -7.82
CA HIS A 121 27.78 3.35 -8.47
C HIS A 121 27.87 3.79 -9.94
N GLN A 122 28.51 4.93 -10.20
CA GLN A 122 28.72 5.46 -11.55
C GLN A 122 29.41 4.44 -12.46
N ASP A 123 30.50 3.83 -12.00
CA ASP A 123 31.25 2.86 -12.79
C ASP A 123 30.46 1.54 -12.99
N SER A 124 29.64 1.13 -12.01
CA SER A 124 28.79 -0.07 -12.12
C SER A 124 27.68 0.15 -13.15
N LEU A 125 27.02 1.31 -13.11
CA LEU A 125 25.96 1.66 -14.06
C LEU A 125 26.53 1.96 -15.46
N ASP A 126 27.76 2.46 -15.56
CA ASP A 126 28.48 2.62 -16.83
C ASP A 126 28.74 1.26 -17.51
N ARG A 127 29.18 0.25 -16.75
CA ARG A 127 29.34 -1.13 -17.26
C ARG A 127 28.00 -1.71 -17.72
N LEU A 128 26.94 -1.54 -16.92
CA LEU A 128 25.61 -1.98 -17.30
C LEU A 128 25.11 -1.29 -18.58
N ALA A 129 25.31 0.03 -18.71
CA ALA A 129 24.91 0.78 -19.89
C ALA A 129 25.59 0.25 -21.16
N LYS A 130 26.91 0.02 -21.09
CA LYS A 130 27.69 -0.54 -22.21
C LYS A 130 27.21 -1.95 -22.59
N PHE A 131 26.95 -2.79 -21.59
CA PHE A 131 26.34 -4.10 -21.80
C PHE A 131 25.00 -3.98 -22.53
N MET A 132 24.08 -3.14 -22.04
CA MET A 132 22.75 -2.97 -22.65
C MET A 132 22.83 -2.47 -24.10
N VAL A 133 23.76 -1.55 -24.41
CA VAL A 133 24.00 -1.10 -25.79
C VAL A 133 24.45 -2.27 -26.69
N GLY A 134 25.31 -3.15 -26.19
CA GLY A 134 25.76 -4.35 -26.90
C GLY A 134 24.63 -5.37 -27.09
N ALA A 135 23.83 -5.61 -26.05
CA ALA A 135 22.80 -6.64 -26.01
C ALA A 135 21.60 -6.37 -26.93
N ASN A 136 21.21 -5.09 -27.10
CA ASN A 136 20.11 -4.71 -28.01
C ASN A 136 20.36 -3.34 -28.64
N LYS A 137 21.24 -3.33 -29.65
CA LYS A 137 21.66 -2.10 -30.34
C LYS A 137 20.49 -1.29 -30.92
N LEU A 138 19.51 -1.96 -31.55
CA LEU A 138 18.36 -1.29 -32.18
C LEU A 138 17.44 -0.60 -31.16
N TYR A 139 17.25 -1.19 -29.99
CA TYR A 139 16.57 -0.53 -28.88
C TYR A 139 17.40 0.64 -28.37
N ALA A 140 18.68 0.39 -28.07
CA ALA A 140 19.58 1.38 -27.49
C ALA A 140 19.72 2.64 -28.35
N GLU A 141 19.80 2.53 -29.68
CA GLU A 141 19.89 3.66 -30.62
C GLU A 141 18.72 4.66 -30.49
N LYS A 142 17.57 4.22 -29.98
CA LYS A 142 16.38 5.07 -29.75
C LYS A 142 16.36 5.70 -28.36
N GLN A 143 17.27 5.31 -27.48
CA GLN A 143 17.30 5.74 -26.08
C GLN A 143 18.48 6.67 -25.82
N ASP A 144 18.29 7.66 -24.95
CA ASP A 144 19.34 8.65 -24.69
C ASP A 144 20.51 8.09 -23.88
N PHE A 145 20.30 7.03 -23.08
CA PHE A 145 21.40 6.41 -22.32
C PHE A 145 22.51 5.86 -23.22
N SER A 146 22.21 5.47 -24.46
CA SER A 146 23.21 4.95 -25.41
C SER A 146 24.20 6.01 -25.90
N LYS A 147 23.84 7.29 -25.78
CA LYS A 147 24.68 8.43 -26.15
C LYS A 147 25.65 8.83 -25.04
N LEU A 148 25.48 8.27 -23.84
CA LEU A 148 26.36 8.54 -22.71
C LEU A 148 27.77 8.01 -23.03
N ARG A 149 28.76 8.89 -22.95
CA ARG A 149 30.17 8.49 -23.03
C ARG A 149 30.64 7.79 -21.76
N LYS A 150 30.12 8.27 -20.62
CA LYS A 150 30.33 7.75 -19.27
C LYS A 150 29.16 8.16 -18.39
N VAL A 151 28.76 7.32 -17.45
CA VAL A 151 27.85 7.68 -16.36
C VAL A 151 28.62 8.45 -15.29
N ASN A 152 28.27 9.71 -15.01
CA ASN A 152 29.03 10.59 -14.11
C ASN A 152 28.21 11.19 -12.96
N ASN A 153 26.90 11.01 -12.95
CA ASN A 153 26.01 11.62 -11.97
C ASN A 153 24.69 10.85 -11.88
N LEU A 154 23.84 11.24 -10.94
CA LEU A 154 22.53 10.63 -10.72
C LEU A 154 21.58 10.71 -11.94
N ASN A 155 21.64 11.77 -12.75
CA ASN A 155 20.78 11.88 -13.94
C ASN A 155 21.17 10.84 -14.99
N ASP A 156 22.47 10.63 -15.20
CA ASP A 156 22.96 9.58 -16.10
C ASP A 156 22.53 8.19 -15.60
N MET A 157 22.61 7.93 -14.29
CA MET A 157 22.13 6.68 -13.70
C MET A 157 20.63 6.48 -13.89
N GLU A 158 19.83 7.54 -13.72
CA GLU A 158 18.39 7.53 -13.96
C GLU A 158 18.08 7.15 -15.41
N MET A 159 18.81 7.68 -16.39
CA MET A 159 18.65 7.31 -17.80
C MET A 159 18.92 5.82 -18.04
N VAL A 160 19.97 5.27 -17.41
CA VAL A 160 20.32 3.84 -17.51
C VAL A 160 19.24 2.97 -16.87
N VAL A 161 18.79 3.31 -15.66
CA VAL A 161 17.75 2.57 -14.95
C VAL A 161 16.41 2.61 -15.69
N ALA A 162 16.01 3.78 -16.20
CA ALA A 162 14.77 3.94 -16.96
C ALA A 162 14.75 3.04 -18.21
N ALA A 163 15.92 2.81 -18.82
CA ALA A 163 16.04 1.96 -20.00
C ALA A 163 15.85 0.45 -19.72
N ILE A 164 16.17 -0.03 -18.51
CA ILE A 164 16.02 -1.45 -18.15
C ILE A 164 14.60 -1.93 -18.40
N ARG A 165 13.60 -1.09 -18.12
CA ARG A 165 12.19 -1.45 -18.33
C ARG A 165 11.90 -1.79 -19.80
N GLY A 166 12.48 -1.06 -20.75
CA GLY A 166 12.25 -1.31 -22.17
C GLY A 166 12.81 -2.64 -22.66
N PHE A 167 13.79 -3.25 -21.97
CA PHE A 167 14.28 -4.59 -22.28
C PHE A 167 13.28 -5.71 -21.97
N GLY A 168 12.25 -5.43 -21.16
CA GLY A 168 11.22 -6.40 -20.77
C GLY A 168 9.82 -6.10 -21.29
N GLU A 169 9.62 -5.08 -22.13
CA GLU A 169 8.31 -4.73 -22.70
C GLU A 169 8.18 -5.23 -24.15
N ASP A 170 7.10 -5.95 -24.48
CA ASP A 170 6.92 -6.76 -25.70
C ASP A 170 7.33 -6.10 -27.04
N ALA A 171 7.20 -4.78 -27.20
CA ALA A 171 7.58 -4.07 -28.43
C ALA A 171 9.10 -3.83 -28.57
N HIS A 172 9.84 -3.95 -27.47
CA HIS A 172 11.26 -3.62 -27.33
C HIS A 172 12.07 -4.71 -26.64
N ALA A 173 11.40 -5.76 -26.15
CA ALA A 173 12.01 -6.82 -25.38
C ALA A 173 12.99 -7.65 -26.21
N THR A 174 14.15 -7.92 -25.62
CA THR A 174 15.07 -8.91 -26.17
C THR A 174 14.46 -10.30 -25.90
N PRO A 175 14.30 -11.20 -26.89
CA PRO A 175 13.64 -12.49 -26.69
C PRO A 175 14.22 -13.32 -25.53
N VAL A 176 15.53 -13.21 -25.30
CA VAL A 176 16.23 -13.86 -24.18
C VAL A 176 15.77 -13.30 -22.82
N VAL A 177 15.68 -11.97 -22.69
CA VAL A 177 15.20 -11.32 -21.48
C VAL A 177 13.73 -11.66 -21.22
N LEU A 178 12.89 -11.61 -22.26
CA LEU A 178 11.48 -11.98 -22.14
C LEU A 178 11.30 -13.45 -21.74
N GLY A 179 12.06 -14.35 -22.35
CA GLY A 179 12.06 -15.77 -21.99
C GLY A 179 12.41 -15.98 -20.52
N LYS A 180 13.43 -15.28 -20.01
CA LYS A 180 13.82 -15.38 -18.60
C LYS A 180 12.77 -14.78 -17.65
N ILE A 181 12.14 -13.67 -18.04
CA ILE A 181 11.01 -13.09 -17.29
C ILE A 181 9.87 -14.12 -17.19
N ILE A 182 9.51 -14.78 -18.30
CA ILE A 182 8.45 -15.81 -18.33
C ILE A 182 8.82 -17.00 -17.45
N GLU A 183 10.07 -17.46 -17.51
CA GLU A 183 10.58 -18.55 -16.67
C GLU A 183 10.44 -18.24 -15.17
N MET A 184 10.83 -17.04 -14.74
CA MET A 184 10.73 -16.63 -13.33
C MET A 184 9.28 -16.33 -12.90
N ARG A 185 8.41 -15.90 -13.82
CA ARG A 185 7.00 -15.53 -13.55
C ARG A 185 5.99 -16.65 -13.81
N HIS A 186 6.44 -17.86 -14.12
CA HIS A 186 5.56 -18.97 -14.50
C HIS A 186 4.51 -19.26 -13.41
N GLU A 187 3.28 -19.61 -13.79
CA GLU A 187 2.11 -19.72 -12.88
C GLU A 187 2.35 -20.59 -11.63
N GLU A 188 3.15 -21.66 -11.75
CA GLU A 188 3.51 -22.57 -10.65
C GLU A 188 4.48 -21.96 -9.62
N ASN A 189 5.10 -20.83 -9.94
CA ASN A 189 6.08 -20.15 -9.12
C ASN A 189 5.40 -19.09 -8.24
N ALA A 190 4.93 -19.54 -7.07
CA ALA A 190 4.34 -18.77 -5.99
C ALA A 190 3.74 -17.42 -6.44
N LEU A 191 4.53 -16.33 -6.53
CA LEU A 191 4.09 -14.94 -6.75
C LEU A 191 3.19 -14.63 -7.97
N SER A 192 3.10 -15.49 -8.98
CA SER A 192 2.27 -15.28 -10.19
C SER A 192 0.76 -15.44 -9.96
N ASP A 193 0.35 -16.39 -9.12
CA ASP A 193 -1.06 -16.65 -8.77
C ASP A 193 -1.64 -15.57 -7.84
N PHE A 194 -0.80 -14.66 -7.35
CA PHE A 194 -1.12 -13.64 -6.35
C PHE A 194 -1.61 -12.30 -6.93
N LYS A 195 -1.79 -12.17 -8.25
CA LYS A 195 -2.24 -10.92 -8.86
C LYS A 195 -3.71 -10.63 -8.50
N ASP A 196 -3.88 -10.08 -7.31
CA ASP A 196 -5.11 -9.48 -6.81
C ASP A 196 -5.19 -7.98 -7.12
N ARG A 197 -4.26 -7.45 -7.92
CA ARG A 197 -4.27 -6.06 -8.38
C ARG A 197 -4.84 -6.03 -9.79
N GLY A 198 -5.99 -5.38 -9.95
CA GLY A 198 -6.77 -5.41 -11.19
C GLY A 198 -6.16 -4.60 -12.33
N SER A 199 -6.66 -4.84 -13.55
CA SER A 199 -6.46 -3.99 -14.73
C SER A 199 -7.47 -2.83 -14.80
N GLU A 200 -8.49 -2.88 -13.94
CA GLU A 200 -9.56 -1.91 -13.87
C GLU A 200 -9.07 -0.64 -13.20
N ARG A 201 -8.86 0.38 -14.04
CA ARG A 201 -8.62 1.74 -13.62
C ARG A 201 -9.95 2.46 -13.46
N LYS A 202 -10.14 3.22 -12.39
CA LYS A 202 -11.28 4.15 -12.36
C LYS A 202 -11.01 5.26 -13.39
N PRO A 203 -11.90 5.50 -14.38
CA PRO A 203 -11.64 6.44 -15.47
C PRO A 203 -11.36 7.89 -15.03
N HIS A 204 -11.80 8.25 -13.82
CA HIS A 204 -11.63 9.57 -13.21
C HIS A 204 -10.39 9.69 -12.30
N ASP A 205 -9.61 8.61 -12.11
CA ASP A 205 -8.41 8.58 -11.26
C ASP A 205 -7.12 9.01 -12.02
N VAL A 206 -7.27 9.69 -13.16
CA VAL A 206 -6.16 10.36 -13.86
C VAL A 206 -6.17 11.85 -13.49
N GLY A 207 -5.87 12.13 -12.22
CA GLY A 207 -5.74 13.49 -11.71
C GLY A 207 -4.29 13.96 -11.63
N TYR A 208 -4.13 15.21 -11.20
CA TYR A 208 -2.84 15.79 -10.86
C TYR A 208 -2.56 15.57 -9.37
N SER A 209 -1.31 15.23 -9.02
CA SER A 209 -0.87 15.14 -7.63
C SER A 209 0.44 15.89 -7.43
N ILE A 210 0.53 16.60 -6.31
CA ILE A 210 1.77 17.23 -5.82
C ILE A 210 2.50 16.33 -4.82
N ASN A 211 1.92 15.19 -4.47
CA ASN A 211 2.55 14.25 -3.56
C ASN A 211 3.60 13.39 -4.32
N PRO A 212 4.81 13.21 -3.76
CA PRO A 212 5.87 12.42 -4.38
C PRO A 212 5.70 10.91 -4.13
N GLY A 213 6.50 10.11 -4.83
CA GLY A 213 6.59 8.67 -4.59
C GLY A 213 5.23 7.95 -4.63
N ILE A 214 5.07 7.00 -3.72
CA ILE A 214 3.87 6.16 -3.56
C ILE A 214 2.81 6.78 -2.62
N ILE A 215 2.90 8.09 -2.38
CA ILE A 215 1.95 8.80 -1.53
C ILE A 215 0.70 9.16 -2.34
N LYS A 216 -0.47 8.79 -1.82
CA LYS A 216 -1.74 9.10 -2.49
C LYS A 216 -1.97 10.60 -2.62
N ALA A 217 -2.67 11.00 -3.68
CA ALA A 217 -2.95 12.40 -3.99
C ALA A 217 -3.71 13.16 -2.88
N ASN A 218 -4.56 12.47 -2.11
CA ASN A 218 -5.38 13.06 -1.04
C ASN A 218 -4.77 12.90 0.36
N THR A 219 -3.59 12.29 0.49
CA THR A 219 -2.92 12.11 1.77
C THR A 219 -2.24 13.41 2.19
N PRO A 220 -2.42 13.88 3.45
CA PRO A 220 -1.68 15.04 3.94
C PRO A 220 -0.17 14.80 3.87
N MET A 221 0.58 15.77 3.37
CA MET A 221 2.04 15.75 3.28
C MET A 221 2.66 17.05 3.84
N PRO A 222 3.84 16.98 4.50
CA PRO A 222 4.62 18.16 4.85
C PRO A 222 4.88 19.03 3.62
N LEU A 223 4.74 20.36 3.74
CA LEU A 223 4.84 21.27 2.60
C LEU A 223 6.20 21.18 1.88
N VAL A 224 7.28 21.03 2.64
CA VAL A 224 8.66 20.94 2.13
C VAL A 224 8.95 19.66 1.35
N GLU A 225 8.06 18.67 1.42
CA GLU A 225 8.21 17.39 0.71
C GLU A 225 7.24 17.25 -0.46
N ARG A 226 6.44 18.28 -0.75
CA ARG A 226 5.58 18.29 -1.94
C ARG A 226 6.40 18.64 -3.17
N ARG A 227 6.00 18.10 -4.31
CA ARG A 227 6.50 18.52 -5.61
C ARG A 227 6.16 19.99 -5.83
N GLU A 228 7.07 20.70 -6.50
CA GLU A 228 6.84 22.09 -6.93
C GLU A 228 5.66 22.19 -7.89
N GLU A 229 5.55 21.22 -8.79
CA GLU A 229 4.49 21.14 -9.80
C GLU A 229 3.67 19.85 -9.67
N ALA A 230 2.37 19.97 -9.95
CA ALA A 230 1.48 18.82 -9.92
C ALA A 230 1.69 17.95 -11.17
N VAL A 231 1.88 16.65 -10.97
CA VAL A 231 2.13 15.70 -12.06
C VAL A 231 0.86 14.92 -12.38
N LYS A 232 0.49 14.90 -13.67
CA LYS A 232 -0.68 14.15 -14.15
C LYS A 232 -0.39 12.65 -14.11
N GLY A 233 -1.34 11.87 -13.60
CA GLY A 233 -1.25 10.41 -13.61
C GLY A 233 -0.31 9.82 -12.54
N SER A 234 0.21 10.62 -11.61
CA SER A 234 0.96 10.14 -10.44
C SER A 234 0.04 9.78 -9.26
N ILE A 235 -1.21 9.36 -9.56
CA ILE A 235 -2.13 8.87 -8.54
C ILE A 235 -1.77 7.42 -8.25
N THR A 236 -1.18 7.20 -7.09
CA THR A 236 -1.00 5.88 -6.49
C THR A 236 -2.38 5.24 -6.30
N ASP A 237 -2.50 3.93 -6.54
CA ASP A 237 -3.75 3.16 -6.39
C ASP A 237 -4.78 3.41 -7.49
N SER A 238 -4.36 3.84 -8.68
CA SER A 238 -5.28 3.96 -9.82
C SER A 238 -5.94 2.63 -10.23
N PHE A 239 -5.43 1.50 -9.73
CA PHE A 239 -5.96 0.15 -9.93
C PHE A 239 -6.75 -0.30 -8.70
N LEU A 240 -7.65 -1.27 -8.84
CA LEU A 240 -8.42 -1.81 -7.71
C LEU A 240 -7.88 -3.15 -7.22
N ILE A 241 -7.89 -3.36 -5.90
CA ILE A 241 -7.66 -4.68 -5.30
C ILE A 241 -8.89 -5.55 -5.58
N LYS A 242 -8.70 -6.66 -6.29
CA LYS A 242 -9.65 -7.75 -6.49
C LYS A 242 -9.80 -8.55 -5.19
N ARG A 243 -10.65 -8.07 -4.28
CA ARG A 243 -10.91 -8.72 -2.98
C ARG A 243 -11.46 -10.16 -3.07
N THR A 244 -11.89 -10.59 -4.25
CA THR A 244 -12.29 -11.97 -4.51
C THR A 244 -11.11 -12.95 -4.49
N VAL A 245 -9.88 -12.48 -4.71
CA VAL A 245 -8.66 -13.28 -4.67
C VAL A 245 -8.18 -13.38 -3.22
N LYS A 246 -8.66 -14.40 -2.49
CA LYS A 246 -8.38 -14.58 -1.06
C LYS A 246 -6.89 -14.78 -0.76
N ASP A 247 -6.18 -15.43 -1.67
CA ASP A 247 -4.74 -15.71 -1.56
C ASP A 247 -3.87 -14.69 -2.28
N GLY A 248 -4.41 -13.49 -2.57
CA GLY A 248 -3.70 -12.43 -3.28
C GLY A 248 -2.54 -11.82 -2.49
N TYR A 249 -1.60 -11.20 -3.20
CA TYR A 249 -0.42 -10.58 -2.57
C TYR A 249 -0.83 -9.51 -1.56
N SER A 250 -1.79 -8.65 -1.90
CA SER A 250 -2.29 -7.61 -0.99
C SER A 250 -3.10 -8.19 0.17
N ALA A 251 -3.73 -9.36 0.01
CA ALA A 251 -4.40 -10.04 1.12
C ALA A 251 -3.41 -10.65 2.14
N LYS A 252 -2.26 -11.17 1.70
CA LYS A 252 -1.24 -11.75 2.58
C LYS A 252 -0.25 -10.73 3.14
N ASN A 253 -0.08 -9.59 2.46
CA ASN A 253 0.85 -8.53 2.83
C ASN A 253 0.09 -7.24 3.16
N VAL A 254 -0.71 -7.28 4.22
CA VAL A 254 -1.60 -6.17 4.61
C VAL A 254 -0.86 -4.89 5.02
N ASP A 255 0.42 -5.03 5.36
CA ASP A 255 1.32 -3.95 5.77
C ASP A 255 2.09 -3.32 4.60
N VAL A 256 2.08 -3.96 3.43
CA VAL A 256 2.74 -3.45 2.22
C VAL A 256 1.82 -2.47 1.50
N PRO A 257 2.30 -1.26 1.14
CA PRO A 257 1.51 -0.31 0.38
C PRO A 257 0.97 -0.90 -0.92
N PHE A 258 -0.32 -0.72 -1.14
CA PHE A 258 -0.91 -0.92 -2.45
C PHE A 258 -0.38 0.17 -3.41
N VAL A 259 -0.05 -0.17 -4.67
CA VAL A 259 0.48 0.83 -5.62
C VAL A 259 -0.12 0.65 -7.00
N ASN A 260 0.21 -0.44 -7.69
CA ASN A 260 -0.17 -0.60 -9.10
C ASN A 260 -0.26 -2.09 -9.52
N SER A 261 0.85 -2.82 -9.48
CA SER A 261 0.89 -4.25 -9.85
C SER A 261 2.16 -4.89 -9.32
N VAL A 262 2.08 -6.12 -8.76
CA VAL A 262 3.23 -6.91 -8.27
C VAL A 262 4.34 -6.92 -9.33
N SER A 263 5.44 -6.23 -9.01
CA SER A 263 6.27 -5.50 -9.97
C SER A 263 6.93 -6.39 -11.04
N GLY A 264 6.35 -6.41 -12.25
CA GLY A 264 7.04 -6.95 -13.44
C GLY A 264 8.38 -6.28 -13.68
N THR A 265 8.51 -5.02 -13.27
CA THR A 265 9.74 -4.23 -13.28
C THR A 265 10.90 -4.90 -12.53
N ALA A 266 10.65 -5.52 -11.37
CA ALA A 266 11.69 -6.24 -10.63
C ALA A 266 12.11 -7.55 -11.33
N TYR A 267 11.15 -8.27 -11.94
CA TYR A 267 11.48 -9.43 -12.79
C TYR A 267 12.30 -9.03 -14.02
N THR A 268 12.00 -7.89 -14.64
CA THR A 268 12.80 -7.36 -15.75
C THR A 268 14.22 -7.03 -15.31
N LEU A 269 14.40 -6.40 -14.15
CA LEU A 269 15.73 -6.19 -13.57
C LEU A 269 16.47 -7.52 -13.40
N ALA A 270 15.85 -8.51 -12.75
CA ALA A 270 16.47 -9.82 -12.52
C ALA A 270 16.89 -10.49 -13.84
N ALA A 271 16.06 -10.41 -14.88
CA ALA A 271 16.38 -10.98 -16.19
C ALA A 271 17.54 -10.25 -16.89
N VAL A 272 17.57 -8.91 -16.84
CA VAL A 272 18.68 -8.11 -17.38
C VAL A 272 19.98 -8.39 -16.61
N LEU A 273 19.91 -8.48 -15.28
CA LEU A 273 21.06 -8.82 -14.43
C LEU A 273 21.58 -10.24 -14.71
N ASN A 274 20.70 -11.21 -14.96
CA ASN A 274 21.10 -12.56 -15.34
C ASN A 274 21.94 -12.57 -16.62
N GLU A 275 21.54 -11.83 -17.65
CA GLU A 275 22.32 -11.72 -18.88
C GLU A 275 23.63 -10.93 -18.67
N TYR A 276 23.59 -9.85 -17.88
CA TYR A 276 24.80 -9.11 -17.49
C TYR A 276 25.82 -10.02 -16.77
N VAL A 277 25.36 -10.84 -15.82
CA VAL A 277 26.18 -11.78 -15.05
C VAL A 277 26.80 -12.84 -15.96
N LYS A 278 26.05 -13.40 -16.92
CA LYS A 278 26.57 -14.37 -17.89
C LYS A 278 27.73 -13.82 -18.70
N GLU A 279 27.64 -12.58 -19.16
CA GLU A 279 28.71 -11.95 -19.94
C GLU A 279 29.92 -11.52 -19.09
N ASN A 280 29.74 -11.37 -17.77
CA ASN A 280 30.74 -10.79 -16.88
C ASN A 280 31.20 -11.76 -15.77
N GLN A 281 31.01 -13.07 -15.89
CA GLN A 281 31.30 -14.07 -14.83
C GLN A 281 32.73 -14.00 -14.26
N GLN A 282 33.69 -13.58 -15.08
CA GLN A 282 35.10 -13.48 -14.69
C GLN A 282 35.45 -12.11 -14.05
N SER A 283 34.49 -11.19 -13.96
CA SER A 283 34.72 -9.87 -13.40
C SER A 283 34.88 -9.96 -11.87
N PRO A 284 36.00 -9.49 -11.30
CA PRO A 284 36.19 -9.48 -9.86
C PRO A 284 35.26 -8.50 -9.14
N THR A 285 34.60 -7.59 -9.87
CA THR A 285 33.66 -6.63 -9.30
C THR A 285 32.20 -7.05 -9.47
N LEU A 286 31.91 -8.24 -9.99
CA LEU A 286 30.56 -8.61 -10.40
C LEU A 286 29.51 -8.51 -9.28
N GLN A 287 29.83 -8.99 -8.08
CA GLN A 287 28.92 -8.88 -6.92
C GLN A 287 28.68 -7.40 -6.56
N LYS A 288 29.74 -6.58 -6.55
CA LYS A 288 29.65 -5.14 -6.26
C LYS A 288 28.81 -4.41 -7.31
N ASP A 289 28.99 -4.75 -8.59
CA ASP A 289 28.20 -4.20 -9.69
C ASP A 289 26.73 -4.52 -9.48
N MET A 290 26.41 -5.77 -9.17
CA MET A 290 25.04 -6.21 -8.94
C MET A 290 24.40 -5.47 -7.75
N ASP A 291 25.10 -5.37 -6.62
CA ASP A 291 24.62 -4.65 -5.44
C ASP A 291 24.36 -3.16 -5.72
N ASN A 292 25.25 -2.51 -6.47
CA ASN A 292 25.12 -1.10 -6.84
C ASN A 292 23.96 -0.89 -7.85
N ILE A 293 23.83 -1.77 -8.85
CA ILE A 293 22.73 -1.73 -9.82
C ILE A 293 21.39 -1.92 -9.12
N ILE A 294 21.25 -2.93 -8.24
CA ILE A 294 20.02 -3.20 -7.48
C ILE A 294 19.66 -1.99 -6.60
N GLN A 295 20.61 -1.45 -5.83
CA GLN A 295 20.37 -0.26 -5.01
C GLN A 295 19.88 0.93 -5.82
N THR A 296 20.54 1.20 -6.96
CA THR A 296 20.21 2.33 -7.85
C THR A 296 18.84 2.15 -8.46
N PHE A 297 18.53 0.93 -8.92
CA PHE A 297 17.24 0.56 -9.47
C PHE A 297 16.11 0.73 -8.45
N LEU A 298 16.24 0.12 -7.27
CA LEU A 298 15.22 0.21 -6.22
C LEU A 298 14.99 1.65 -5.77
N ALA A 299 16.06 2.41 -5.51
CA ALA A 299 15.97 3.80 -5.09
C ALA A 299 15.26 4.66 -6.14
N PHE A 300 15.65 4.57 -7.41
CA PHE A 300 15.02 5.34 -8.49
C PHE A 300 13.54 4.96 -8.70
N THR A 301 13.27 3.67 -8.77
CA THR A 301 11.94 3.17 -9.15
C THR A 301 10.91 3.47 -8.05
N CYS A 302 11.33 3.34 -6.79
CA CYS A 302 10.47 3.61 -5.64
C CYS A 302 10.33 5.12 -5.34
N LYS A 303 11.41 5.92 -5.42
CA LYS A 303 11.31 7.39 -5.22
C LYS A 303 10.34 8.03 -6.21
N SER A 304 10.32 7.50 -7.44
CA SER A 304 9.49 7.98 -8.54
C SER A 304 8.01 7.58 -8.36
N GLY A 305 7.72 6.64 -7.45
CA GLY A 305 6.37 6.25 -7.08
C GLY A 305 5.77 5.15 -7.94
N PHE A 306 6.58 4.42 -8.69
CA PHE A 306 6.09 3.37 -9.58
C PHE A 306 5.71 2.10 -8.80
N HIS A 307 6.46 1.77 -7.76
CA HIS A 307 6.32 0.55 -6.96
C HIS A 307 6.62 0.82 -5.49
N SER A 308 6.07 -0.01 -4.60
CA SER A 308 6.51 -0.04 -3.19
C SER A 308 7.84 -0.77 -3.10
N LEU A 309 8.69 -0.35 -2.15
CA LEU A 309 10.01 -0.94 -1.94
C LEU A 309 9.88 -2.42 -1.54
N SER A 310 8.98 -2.73 -0.61
CA SER A 310 8.76 -4.10 -0.15
C SER A 310 8.33 -5.03 -1.25
N GLU A 311 7.41 -4.60 -2.11
CA GLU A 311 6.96 -5.41 -3.24
C GLU A 311 8.10 -5.72 -4.23
N MET A 312 9.02 -4.78 -4.45
CA MET A 312 10.18 -5.04 -5.29
C MET A 312 11.17 -5.98 -4.62
N ILE A 313 11.41 -5.81 -3.32
CA ILE A 313 12.29 -6.68 -2.53
C ILE A 313 11.75 -8.10 -2.46
N ASP A 314 10.44 -8.29 -2.26
CA ASP A 314 9.80 -9.61 -2.22
C ASP A 314 9.97 -10.37 -3.54
N VAL A 315 9.88 -9.67 -4.68
CA VAL A 315 10.17 -10.27 -5.99
C VAL A 315 11.65 -10.64 -6.10
N LEU A 316 12.56 -9.75 -5.71
CA LEU A 316 13.99 -10.02 -5.79
C LEU A 316 14.44 -11.15 -4.85
N ASN A 317 13.78 -11.31 -3.70
CA ASN A 317 14.05 -12.37 -2.74
C ASN A 317 13.25 -13.65 -3.03
N SER A 318 12.46 -13.71 -4.11
CA SER A 318 11.68 -14.91 -4.43
C SER A 318 12.63 -16.10 -4.70
N PRO A 319 12.22 -17.34 -4.37
CA PRO A 319 13.04 -18.52 -4.61
C PRO A 319 13.48 -18.68 -6.07
N GLU A 320 12.65 -18.28 -7.01
CA GLU A 320 12.90 -18.38 -8.45
C GLU A 320 13.95 -17.38 -8.91
N VAL A 321 13.92 -16.17 -8.36
CA VAL A 321 14.90 -15.13 -8.68
C VAL A 321 16.24 -15.45 -8.02
N THR A 322 16.23 -15.80 -6.73
CA THR A 322 17.46 -16.12 -5.96
C THR A 322 18.22 -17.31 -6.54
N LYS A 323 17.53 -18.39 -6.92
CA LYS A 323 18.14 -19.57 -7.58
C LYS A 323 18.94 -19.22 -8.83
N VAL A 324 18.54 -18.19 -9.59
CA VAL A 324 19.26 -17.78 -10.79
C VAL A 324 20.67 -17.29 -10.43
N PHE A 325 20.80 -16.49 -9.38
CA PHE A 325 22.06 -15.89 -8.97
C PHE A 325 22.91 -16.84 -8.11
N ASP A 326 22.28 -17.72 -7.34
CA ASP A 326 22.97 -18.80 -6.61
C ASP A 326 23.76 -19.71 -7.56
N GLY A 327 23.24 -19.95 -8.78
CA GLY A 327 23.93 -20.70 -9.84
C GLY A 327 25.25 -20.06 -10.29
N TYR A 328 25.45 -18.78 -10.03
CA TYR A 328 26.68 -18.03 -10.29
C TYR A 328 27.51 -17.76 -9.02
N GLY A 329 27.08 -18.28 -7.86
CA GLY A 329 27.71 -17.98 -6.57
C GLY A 329 27.53 -16.53 -6.12
N LEU A 330 26.51 -15.84 -6.65
CA LEU A 330 26.19 -14.45 -6.32
C LEU A 330 24.96 -14.39 -5.41
N LYS A 331 24.86 -13.32 -4.62
CA LYS A 331 23.71 -13.07 -3.74
C LYS A 331 23.02 -11.76 -4.07
N ILE A 332 21.70 -11.76 -4.08
CA ILE A 332 20.93 -10.52 -4.16
C ILE A 332 21.06 -9.78 -2.83
N ASN A 333 21.77 -8.65 -2.84
CA ASN A 333 21.83 -7.75 -1.71
C ASN A 333 21.18 -6.41 -2.06
N HIS A 334 20.64 -5.77 -1.04
CA HIS A 334 20.15 -4.40 -1.10
C HIS A 334 20.75 -3.63 0.08
N PRO A 335 22.07 -3.35 0.04
CA PRO A 335 22.74 -2.60 1.10
C PRO A 335 22.06 -1.25 1.33
N PHE A 336 22.05 -0.82 2.59
CA PHE A 336 21.61 0.50 2.99
C PHE A 336 22.49 1.01 4.13
N SER A 337 22.57 2.34 4.26
CA SER A 337 23.27 2.94 5.38
C SER A 337 22.35 3.03 6.61
N LYS A 338 22.91 2.83 7.82
CA LYS A 338 22.18 3.04 9.07
C LYS A 338 21.67 4.48 9.21
N GLU A 339 22.39 5.45 8.66
CA GLU A 339 22.02 6.87 8.66
C GLU A 339 20.78 7.12 7.77
N THR A 340 20.72 6.51 6.60
CA THR A 340 19.54 6.54 5.71
C THR A 340 18.32 6.00 6.43
N LEU A 341 18.47 4.84 7.09
CA LEU A 341 17.39 4.21 7.84
C LEU A 341 16.92 5.10 9.01
N GLU A 342 17.85 5.60 9.83
CA GLU A 342 17.52 6.48 10.96
C GLU A 342 16.79 7.75 10.52
N THR A 343 17.25 8.36 9.43
CA THR A 343 16.63 9.57 8.85
C THR A 343 15.19 9.29 8.41
N ALA A 344 14.96 8.17 7.72
CA ALA A 344 13.64 7.78 7.25
C ALA A 344 12.70 7.42 8.40
N ILE A 345 13.17 6.69 9.42
CA ILE A 345 12.39 6.34 10.61
C ILE A 345 11.98 7.62 11.35
N THR A 346 12.93 8.52 11.61
CA THR A 346 12.65 9.78 12.32
C THR A 346 11.58 10.61 11.59
N ALA A 347 11.71 10.76 10.27
CA ALA A 347 10.73 11.49 9.48
C ALA A 347 9.35 10.80 9.50
N ALA A 348 9.31 9.47 9.39
CA ALA A 348 8.06 8.71 9.42
C ALA A 348 7.37 8.76 10.79
N SER A 349 8.14 8.76 11.88
CA SER A 349 7.67 9.04 13.24
C SER A 349 7.02 10.42 13.34
N ASP A 350 7.74 11.49 12.96
CA ASP A 350 7.20 12.86 12.96
C ASP A 350 5.92 12.99 12.14
N TYR A 351 5.89 12.33 10.97
CA TYR A 351 4.74 12.27 10.09
C TYR A 351 3.55 11.55 10.73
N THR A 352 3.78 10.38 11.32
CA THR A 352 2.77 9.57 12.03
C THR A 352 2.11 10.39 13.13
N GLU A 353 2.92 10.98 14.01
CA GLU A 353 2.44 11.78 15.12
C GLU A 353 1.61 12.97 14.63
N THR A 354 2.09 13.69 13.61
CA THR A 354 1.38 14.83 13.05
C THR A 354 0.02 14.43 12.48
N ARG A 355 -0.03 13.32 11.75
CA ARG A 355 -1.29 12.80 11.19
C ARG A 355 -2.23 12.35 12.29
N GLN A 356 -1.74 11.66 13.32
CA GLN A 356 -2.59 11.20 14.43
C GLN A 356 -3.12 12.38 15.26
N SER A 357 -2.30 13.40 15.51
CA SER A 357 -2.75 14.65 16.12
C SER A 357 -3.83 15.33 15.28
N GLN A 358 -3.67 15.42 13.95
CA GLN A 358 -4.69 15.98 13.05
C GLN A 358 -5.99 15.16 13.06
N LYS A 359 -5.91 13.83 13.02
CA LYS A 359 -7.09 12.95 13.13
C LYS A 359 -7.82 13.17 14.46
N ASN A 360 -7.07 13.27 15.56
CA ASN A 360 -7.63 13.52 16.89
C ASN A 360 -8.31 14.90 16.95
N MET A 361 -7.63 15.97 16.50
CA MET A 361 -8.21 17.31 16.44
C MET A 361 -9.45 17.37 15.56
N LEU A 362 -9.46 16.69 14.41
CA LEU A 362 -10.65 16.61 13.54
C LEU A 362 -11.79 15.85 14.22
N SER A 363 -11.48 14.80 14.98
CA SER A 363 -12.46 14.03 15.76
C SER A 363 -13.03 14.82 16.94
N GLU A 364 -12.22 15.67 17.58
CA GLU A 364 -12.66 16.56 18.67
C GLU A 364 -13.48 17.72 18.12
N LYS A 365 -13.02 18.32 17.01
CA LYS A 365 -13.78 19.33 16.30
C LYS A 365 -15.12 18.76 15.84
N SER A 366 -15.18 17.57 15.26
CA SER A 366 -16.46 16.97 14.84
C SER A 366 -17.42 16.65 16.00
N LYS A 367 -16.90 16.52 17.23
CA LYS A 367 -17.70 16.38 18.46
C LYS A 367 -18.16 17.72 19.06
N HIS A 368 -17.51 18.83 18.70
CA HIS A 368 -17.83 20.16 19.22
C HIS A 368 -19.22 20.61 18.74
N PRO A 369 -20.09 21.22 19.58
CA PRO A 369 -21.47 21.56 19.21
C PRO A 369 -21.62 22.43 17.95
N LEU A 370 -20.66 23.33 17.68
CA LEU A 370 -20.63 24.16 16.46
C LEU A 370 -20.33 23.39 15.17
N PHE A 371 -19.70 22.21 15.30
CA PHE A 371 -19.30 21.32 14.21
C PHE A 371 -19.97 19.94 14.30
N LYS A 372 -20.83 19.73 15.32
CA LYS A 372 -22.01 18.89 15.19
C LYS A 372 -22.82 19.52 14.07
N ARG A 373 -22.41 19.22 12.83
CA ARG A 373 -23.33 19.22 11.71
C ARG A 373 -24.54 18.47 12.26
N HIS A 374 -25.66 19.18 12.43
CA HIS A 374 -26.92 18.58 12.00
C HIS A 374 -26.56 17.91 10.69
N ALA A 375 -26.58 16.58 10.64
CA ALA A 375 -26.06 15.84 9.51
C ALA A 375 -26.76 16.36 8.25
N GLU A 376 -26.16 17.33 7.58
CA GLU A 376 -26.53 17.79 6.27
C GLU A 376 -25.90 16.77 5.34
N PRO A 377 -26.71 15.93 4.68
CA PRO A 377 -26.20 14.97 3.73
C PRO A 377 -25.51 15.76 2.63
N THR A 378 -24.20 15.55 2.49
CA THR A 378 -23.40 16.03 1.36
C THR A 378 -23.67 15.14 0.16
N ALA A 379 -24.87 15.31 -0.37
CA ALA A 379 -25.27 15.16 -1.75
C ALA A 379 -26.56 15.98 -1.84
N LYS A 380 -26.81 16.68 -2.94
CA LYS A 380 -28.22 16.96 -3.27
C LYS A 380 -28.87 15.56 -3.29
N ALA A 381 -29.72 15.24 -2.33
CA ALA A 381 -30.48 14.01 -2.36
C ALA A 381 -31.38 14.16 -3.57
N SER A 382 -30.93 13.68 -4.72
CA SER A 382 -31.77 13.57 -5.90
C SER A 382 -32.77 12.47 -5.63
N TYR A 383 -33.98 12.64 -6.16
CA TYR A 383 -34.97 11.58 -6.15
C TYR A 383 -34.35 10.33 -6.83
N PRO A 384 -34.38 9.14 -6.20
CA PRO A 384 -33.70 7.96 -6.76
C PRO A 384 -34.24 7.62 -8.15
N GLY A 385 -33.34 7.55 -9.14
CA GLY A 385 -33.71 7.43 -10.55
C GLY A 385 -34.49 6.16 -10.86
N GLU A 386 -34.17 5.07 -10.16
CA GLU A 386 -34.80 3.76 -10.28
C GLU A 386 -36.23 3.79 -9.74
N ILE A 387 -36.46 4.48 -8.62
CA ILE A 387 -37.81 4.72 -8.08
C ILE A 387 -38.60 5.64 -9.00
N ALA A 388 -37.93 6.62 -9.63
CA ALA A 388 -38.54 7.54 -10.59
C ALA A 388 -39.14 6.85 -11.82
N LEU A 389 -38.67 5.64 -12.16
CA LEU A 389 -39.23 4.81 -13.22
C LEU A 389 -40.61 4.22 -12.87
N ARG A 390 -40.94 4.08 -11.58
CA ARG A 390 -42.20 3.47 -11.09
C ARG A 390 -43.13 4.47 -10.41
N VAL A 391 -42.57 5.46 -9.72
CA VAL A 391 -43.29 6.52 -9.03
C VAL A 391 -42.70 7.85 -9.46
N ARG A 392 -43.49 8.71 -10.10
CA ARG A 392 -43.01 10.07 -10.45
C ARG A 392 -42.91 10.92 -9.19
N GLU A 393 -41.92 11.81 -9.15
CA GLU A 393 -41.62 12.69 -8.00
C GLU A 393 -42.82 13.56 -7.59
N ASP A 394 -43.64 14.01 -8.56
CA ASP A 394 -44.86 14.80 -8.35
C ASP A 394 -46.04 14.00 -7.76
N LYS A 395 -45.97 12.66 -7.78
CA LYS A 395 -47.02 11.72 -7.34
C LYS A 395 -46.60 10.85 -6.16
N LEU A 396 -45.48 11.23 -5.55
CA LEU A 396 -44.82 10.62 -4.43
C LEU A 396 -45.75 10.51 -3.21
N THR A 397 -46.04 9.26 -2.77
CA THR A 397 -46.57 8.94 -1.43
C THR A 397 -45.78 7.77 -0.83
N GLY A 398 -45.63 7.71 0.50
CA GLY A 398 -44.86 6.65 1.16
C GLY A 398 -45.35 5.25 0.82
N PRO A 399 -46.68 5.01 0.86
CA PRO A 399 -47.27 3.75 0.42
C PRO A 399 -47.05 3.43 -1.07
N ARG A 400 -46.88 4.43 -1.94
CA ARG A 400 -46.54 4.20 -3.36
C ARG A 400 -45.09 3.78 -3.53
N VAL A 401 -44.18 4.41 -2.80
CA VAL A 401 -42.76 4.06 -2.86
C VAL A 401 -42.49 2.71 -2.20
N GLU A 402 -43.13 2.41 -1.08
CA GLU A 402 -43.07 1.09 -0.46
C GLU A 402 -43.51 0.00 -1.46
N ARG A 403 -44.67 0.18 -2.11
CA ARG A 403 -45.16 -0.77 -3.10
C ARG A 403 -44.19 -0.95 -4.26
N ALA A 404 -43.63 0.14 -4.79
CA ALA A 404 -42.65 0.06 -5.87
C ALA A 404 -41.38 -0.69 -5.44
N LEU A 405 -40.87 -0.45 -4.23
CA LEU A 405 -39.72 -1.17 -3.68
C LEU A 405 -40.02 -2.68 -3.50
N ARG A 406 -41.23 -3.02 -3.05
CA ARG A 406 -41.69 -4.41 -2.94
C ARG A 406 -41.83 -5.08 -4.30
N GLU A 407 -42.38 -4.40 -5.30
CA GLU A 407 -42.48 -4.91 -6.67
C GLU A 407 -41.09 -5.16 -7.29
N MET A 408 -40.16 -4.22 -7.14
CA MET A 408 -38.77 -4.38 -7.58
C MET A 408 -38.11 -5.58 -6.91
N TYR A 409 -38.26 -5.72 -5.59
CA TYR A 409 -37.72 -6.89 -4.88
C TYR A 409 -38.31 -8.22 -5.38
N GLN A 410 -39.61 -8.26 -5.67
CA GLN A 410 -40.25 -9.44 -6.27
C GLN A 410 -39.75 -9.75 -7.68
N GLU A 411 -39.38 -8.74 -8.47
CA GLU A 411 -38.71 -8.91 -9.76
C GLU A 411 -37.30 -9.49 -9.57
N GLY A 412 -36.58 -9.05 -8.53
CA GLY A 412 -35.30 -9.63 -8.14
C GLY A 412 -35.38 -11.11 -7.77
N LEU A 413 -36.42 -11.50 -7.01
CA LEU A 413 -36.69 -12.91 -6.69
C LEU A 413 -37.02 -13.76 -7.93
N LYS A 414 -37.48 -13.14 -9.02
CA LYS A 414 -37.76 -13.79 -10.32
C LYS A 414 -36.53 -13.84 -11.24
N GLY A 415 -35.37 -13.39 -10.78
CA GLY A 415 -34.10 -13.48 -11.50
C GLY A 415 -33.62 -12.18 -12.15
N ASP A 416 -34.26 -11.02 -11.89
CA ASP A 416 -33.67 -9.74 -12.28
C ASP A 416 -32.55 -9.35 -11.30
N GLU A 417 -31.31 -9.62 -11.69
CA GLU A 417 -30.13 -9.36 -10.86
C GLU A 417 -29.97 -7.88 -10.45
N LYS A 418 -30.67 -6.96 -11.13
CA LYS A 418 -30.69 -5.53 -10.78
C LYS A 418 -31.39 -5.26 -9.46
N TYR A 419 -32.26 -6.14 -8.98
CA TYR A 419 -33.06 -5.94 -7.77
C TYR A 419 -32.70 -6.92 -6.66
N SER A 420 -31.40 -7.06 -6.38
CA SER A 420 -30.93 -7.84 -5.22
C SER A 420 -31.42 -7.24 -3.89
N PRO A 421 -31.49 -8.03 -2.81
CA PRO A 421 -31.82 -7.51 -1.47
C PRO A 421 -30.94 -6.31 -1.05
N GLU A 422 -29.66 -6.35 -1.38
CA GLU A 422 -28.69 -5.30 -1.10
C GLU A 422 -29.01 -4.00 -1.86
N HIS A 423 -29.34 -4.12 -3.15
CA HIS A 423 -29.70 -2.97 -3.98
C HIS A 423 -31.06 -2.37 -3.60
N CYS A 424 -32.05 -3.20 -3.29
CA CYS A 424 -33.35 -2.76 -2.76
C CYS A 424 -33.22 -2.01 -1.43
N ARG A 425 -32.32 -2.47 -0.54
CA ARG A 425 -31.99 -1.79 0.72
C ARG A 425 -31.34 -0.43 0.49
N GLU A 426 -30.42 -0.32 -0.46
CA GLU A 426 -29.79 0.94 -0.82
C GLU A 426 -30.80 1.95 -1.40
N MET A 427 -31.67 1.52 -2.32
CA MET A 427 -32.73 2.38 -2.88
C MET A 427 -33.70 2.88 -1.80
N ALA A 428 -34.12 2.00 -0.89
CA ALA A 428 -34.98 2.38 0.24
C ALA A 428 -34.28 3.41 1.15
N GLN A 429 -32.99 3.23 1.42
CA GLN A 429 -32.21 4.15 2.25
C GLN A 429 -32.00 5.51 1.58
N GLN A 430 -31.73 5.53 0.27
CA GLN A 430 -31.62 6.76 -0.52
C GLN A 430 -32.95 7.53 -0.51
N PHE A 431 -34.08 6.83 -0.67
CA PHE A 431 -35.40 7.45 -0.61
C PHE A 431 -35.73 8.00 0.78
N VAL A 432 -35.39 7.30 1.86
CA VAL A 432 -35.54 7.82 3.24
C VAL A 432 -34.75 9.11 3.42
N ASN A 433 -33.53 9.16 2.89
CA ASN A 433 -32.69 10.37 2.96
C ASN A 433 -33.28 11.53 2.15
N TYR A 434 -33.86 11.25 0.97
CA TYR A 434 -34.59 12.23 0.15
C TYR A 434 -35.85 12.74 0.88
N ALA A 435 -36.72 11.84 1.36
CA ALA A 435 -37.99 12.20 2.00
C ALA A 435 -37.77 13.02 3.29
N ASN A 436 -36.78 12.67 4.11
CA ASN A 436 -36.44 13.43 5.31
C ASN A 436 -36.00 14.88 5.02
N LYS A 437 -35.46 15.14 3.82
CA LYS A 437 -34.99 16.46 3.39
C LYS A 437 -36.07 17.28 2.67
N HIS A 438 -36.89 16.63 1.84
CA HIS A 438 -37.84 17.31 0.95
C HIS A 438 -39.31 17.23 1.43
N HIS A 439 -39.66 16.26 2.29
CA HIS A 439 -41.04 16.03 2.75
C HIS A 439 -41.08 15.64 4.24
N ARG A 440 -40.92 16.63 5.14
CA ARG A 440 -40.83 16.41 6.60
C ARG A 440 -42.03 15.72 7.27
N HIS A 441 -43.19 15.65 6.60
CA HIS A 441 -44.42 15.05 7.13
C HIS A 441 -44.89 13.83 6.34
N PHE A 442 -43.98 13.21 5.61
CA PHE A 442 -44.31 12.05 4.79
C PHE A 442 -44.49 10.81 5.66
N ASN A 443 -45.57 10.05 5.45
CA ASN A 443 -45.71 8.73 6.09
C ASN A 443 -44.64 7.80 5.50
N MET A 444 -43.67 7.39 6.32
CA MET A 444 -42.51 6.59 5.91
C MET A 444 -42.50 5.21 6.55
N ASP A 445 -43.55 4.84 7.27
CA ASP A 445 -43.55 3.65 8.13
C ASP A 445 -43.35 2.37 7.31
N GLY A 446 -44.06 2.27 6.18
CA GLY A 446 -43.94 1.14 5.26
C GLY A 446 -42.55 1.01 4.62
N VAL A 447 -41.92 2.13 4.27
CA VAL A 447 -40.55 2.13 3.69
C VAL A 447 -39.51 1.77 4.74
N LYS A 448 -39.65 2.27 5.98
CA LYS A 448 -38.76 1.91 7.09
C LYS A 448 -38.89 0.43 7.45
N GLN A 449 -40.12 -0.08 7.42
CA GLN A 449 -40.40 -1.49 7.64
C GLN A 449 -39.78 -2.36 6.54
N PHE A 450 -39.92 -1.98 5.27
CA PHE A 450 -39.25 -2.65 4.15
C PHE A 450 -37.71 -2.64 4.31
N LEU A 451 -37.12 -1.53 4.75
CA LEU A 451 -35.68 -1.45 4.99
C LEU A 451 -35.22 -2.40 6.10
N LYS A 452 -36.02 -2.56 7.16
CA LYS A 452 -35.77 -3.54 8.22
C LYS A 452 -35.82 -4.96 7.68
N GLU A 453 -36.84 -5.30 6.90
CA GLU A 453 -36.99 -6.61 6.25
C GLU A 453 -35.77 -6.94 5.36
N MET A 454 -35.29 -5.98 4.55
CA MET A 454 -34.11 -6.24 3.71
C MET A 454 -32.83 -6.47 4.51
N ASN A 455 -32.63 -5.77 5.63
CA ASN A 455 -31.48 -6.03 6.49
C ASN A 455 -31.55 -7.43 7.12
N GLU A 456 -32.75 -7.91 7.47
CA GLU A 456 -32.97 -9.26 7.99
C GLU A 456 -32.67 -10.31 6.91
N VAL A 457 -33.18 -10.13 5.69
CA VAL A 457 -32.90 -11.02 4.54
C VAL A 457 -31.40 -11.09 4.23
N ILE A 458 -30.70 -9.94 4.24
CA ILE A 458 -29.25 -9.90 3.99
C ILE A 458 -28.50 -10.64 5.09
N LYS A 459 -28.90 -10.48 6.36
CA LYS A 459 -28.29 -11.17 7.51
C LYS A 459 -28.51 -12.68 7.45
N GLU A 460 -29.73 -13.13 7.15
CA GLU A 460 -30.04 -14.55 6.99
C GLU A 460 -29.25 -15.20 5.85
N ARG A 461 -29.07 -14.47 4.74
CA ARG A 461 -28.24 -14.92 3.61
C ARG A 461 -26.78 -15.04 3.99
N GLN A 462 -26.24 -14.09 4.77
CA GLN A 462 -24.87 -14.15 5.29
C GLN A 462 -24.69 -15.35 6.24
N GLU A 463 -25.60 -15.55 7.19
CA GLU A 463 -25.57 -16.68 8.11
C GLU A 463 -25.72 -18.03 7.39
N HIS A 464 -26.54 -18.10 6.32
CA HIS A 464 -26.67 -19.29 5.49
C HIS A 464 -25.39 -19.59 4.68
N ILE A 465 -24.72 -18.55 4.15
CA ILE A 465 -23.42 -18.69 3.49
C ILE A 465 -22.36 -19.19 4.47
N GLU A 466 -22.31 -18.63 5.68
CA GLU A 466 -21.37 -19.04 6.74
C GLU A 466 -21.58 -20.51 7.14
N LYS A 467 -22.83 -20.93 7.37
CA LYS A 467 -23.16 -22.34 7.66
C LYS A 467 -22.88 -23.29 6.49
N TYR A 468 -23.03 -22.82 5.25
CA TYR A 468 -22.70 -23.63 4.07
C TYR A 468 -21.18 -23.81 3.96
N ILE A 469 -20.39 -22.77 4.26
CA ILE A 469 -18.93 -22.84 4.30
C ILE A 469 -18.45 -23.80 5.40
N GLU A 470 -19.04 -23.76 6.60
CA GLU A 470 -18.71 -24.69 7.71
C GLU A 470 -18.94 -26.18 7.36
N ARG A 471 -19.90 -26.50 6.48
CA ARG A 471 -20.14 -27.87 6.03
C ARG A 471 -19.07 -28.42 5.08
N TYR A 472 -18.35 -27.55 4.37
CA TYR A 472 -17.26 -27.96 3.46
C TYR A 472 -15.87 -27.90 4.11
N THR A 473 -15.77 -27.38 5.34
CA THR A 473 -14.52 -27.31 6.11
C THR A 473 -14.42 -28.35 7.24
N GLN A 474 -15.37 -29.28 7.36
CA GLN A 474 -15.15 -30.45 8.23
C GLN A 474 -14.07 -31.36 7.62
N PRO A 475 -12.97 -31.65 8.34
CA PRO A 475 -11.93 -32.52 7.83
C PRO A 475 -12.50 -33.92 7.60
N PHE A 476 -12.19 -34.52 6.46
CA PHE A 476 -12.39 -35.95 6.23
C PHE A 476 -11.68 -36.71 7.35
N SER A 477 -12.44 -37.24 8.30
CA SER A 477 -11.95 -38.19 9.29
C SER A 477 -11.56 -39.47 8.56
N ILE A 478 -10.25 -39.74 8.52
CA ILE A 478 -9.65 -41.00 8.05
C ILE A 478 -9.96 -42.11 9.04
#